data_AF-A0A7V2WNB4-F1
#
_entry.id   AF-A0A7V2WNB4-F1
#
_cell.length_a   1.000
_cell.length_b   1.000
_cell.length_c   1.000
_cell.angle_alpha   90.00
_cell.angle_beta   90.00
_cell.angle_gamma   90.00
#
_symmetry.space_group_name_H-M   'P 1'
#
loop_
_entity.id
_entity.type
_entity.pdbx_description
1 polymer ?
#
loop_
_entity_poly.entity_id
_entity_poly.type
_entity_poly.pdbx_seq_one_letter_code
_entity_poly.pdbx_strand_id
1 'polypeptide(L)'
;DALRLSQEIGRAQWELEQDFSHMGTICAACARADIEVSALGPLDAHRQQFTDNSRQAVARGVFGFPTYLVDGEMFWGQDRLDFLEHKVL
;
A
#
# COMPACT_ATOMS: atom_id res chain seq x y z
N ASP A 1 -4.15 0.89 -13.07
CA ASP A 1 -2.89 1.31 -12.43
C ASP A 1 -3.04 1.17 -10.91
N ALA A 2 -2.31 0.22 -10.31
CA ALA A 2 -2.37 -0.03 -8.87
C ALA A 2 -1.72 1.09 -8.04
N LEU A 3 -0.73 1.81 -8.59
CA LEU A 3 -0.05 2.89 -7.88
C LEU A 3 -1.01 4.07 -7.70
N ARG A 4 -1.66 4.50 -8.77
CA ARG A 4 -2.65 5.58 -8.73
C ARG A 4 -3.82 5.26 -7.79
N LEU A 5 -4.32 4.02 -7.81
CA LEU A 5 -5.36 3.59 -6.87
C LEU A 5 -4.89 3.64 -5.41
N SER A 6 -3.67 3.19 -5.12
CA SER A 6 -3.10 3.27 -3.76
C SER A 6 -2.97 4.72 -3.27
N GLN A 7 -2.62 5.65 -4.16
CA GLN A 7 -2.56 7.08 -3.85
C GLN A 7 -3.95 7.64 -3.56
N GLU A 8 -4.97 7.33 -4.38
CA GLU A 8 -6.34 7.80 -4.15
C GLU A 8 -7.00 7.21 -2.91
N ILE A 9 -6.63 5.98 -2.52
CA ILE A 9 -7.02 5.38 -1.24
C ILE A 9 -6.37 6.13 -0.08
N GLY A 10 -5.06 6.39 -0.14
CA GLY A 10 -4.36 7.18 0.86
C GLY A 10 -4.95 8.59 1.00
N ARG A 11 -5.24 9.24 -0.13
CA ARG A 11 -5.88 10.55 -0.20
C ARG A 11 -7.27 10.54 0.43
N ALA A 12 -8.09 9.55 0.12
CA ALA A 12 -9.42 9.40 0.71
C ALA A 12 -9.35 9.36 2.25
N GLN A 13 -8.40 8.60 2.81
CA GLN A 13 -8.27 8.44 4.26
C GLN A 13 -7.67 9.68 4.94
N TRP A 14 -6.58 10.21 4.41
CA TRP A 14 -5.71 11.16 5.12
C TRP A 14 -5.91 12.62 4.72
N GLU A 15 -6.35 12.88 3.49
CA GLU A 15 -6.60 14.25 3.00
C GLU A 15 -8.09 14.59 3.06
N LEU A 16 -8.95 13.63 2.72
CA LEU A 16 -10.40 13.83 2.61
C LEU A 16 -11.20 13.32 3.82
N GLU A 17 -10.53 12.71 4.81
CA GLU A 17 -11.13 12.18 6.03
C GLU A 17 -12.32 11.22 5.79
N GLN A 18 -12.28 10.44 4.71
CA GLN A 18 -13.36 9.54 4.34
C GLN A 18 -13.29 8.21 5.10
N ASP A 19 -14.46 7.65 5.41
CA ASP A 19 -14.59 6.38 6.13
C ASP A 19 -14.61 5.18 5.17
N PHE A 20 -13.66 4.26 5.35
CA PHE A 20 -13.54 3.03 4.56
C PHE A 20 -14.49 1.91 4.99
N SER A 21 -15.26 2.07 6.06
CA SER A 21 -16.37 1.17 6.38
C SER A 21 -17.49 1.25 5.32
N HIS A 22 -17.53 2.34 4.55
CA HIS A 22 -18.49 2.56 3.49
C HIS A 22 -17.92 2.21 2.11
N MET A 23 -18.58 1.29 1.41
CA MET A 23 -18.17 0.88 0.05
C MET A 23 -18.15 2.05 -0.94
N GLY A 24 -18.96 3.08 -0.72
CA GLY A 24 -18.96 4.30 -1.54
C GLY A 24 -17.60 5.01 -1.56
N THR A 25 -16.84 4.97 -0.46
CA THR A 25 -15.49 5.55 -0.37
C THR A 25 -14.52 4.83 -1.32
N ILE A 26 -14.58 3.48 -1.33
CA ILE A 26 -13.77 2.65 -2.21
C ILE A 26 -14.13 2.90 -3.68
N CYS A 27 -15.43 2.95 -4.01
CA CYS A 27 -15.90 3.26 -5.36
C CYS A 27 -15.42 4.65 -5.83
N ALA A 28 -15.48 5.65 -4.95
CA ALA A 28 -15.03 7.00 -5.28
C ALA A 28 -13.51 7.06 -5.51
N ALA A 29 -12.71 6.35 -4.71
CA ALA A 29 -11.26 6.24 -4.93
C ALA A 29 -10.94 5.53 -6.26
N CYS A 30 -11.68 4.48 -6.60
CA CYS A 30 -11.56 3.79 -7.89
C CYS A 30 -11.86 4.73 -9.07
N ALA A 31 -12.96 5.49 -8.99
CA ALA A 31 -13.33 6.46 -10.01
C ALA A 31 -12.25 7.53 -10.22
N ARG A 32 -11.66 8.08 -9.15
CA ARG A 32 -10.56 9.06 -9.25
C ARG A 32 -9.27 8.48 -9.83
N ALA A 33 -9.07 7.17 -9.67
CA ALA A 33 -7.95 6.43 -10.21
C ALA A 33 -8.18 5.90 -11.64
N ASP A 34 -9.33 6.21 -12.27
CA ASP A 34 -9.78 5.65 -13.54
C ASP A 34 -9.80 4.10 -13.53
N ILE A 35 -10.25 3.53 -12.42
CA ILE A 35 -10.44 2.08 -12.23
C ILE A 35 -11.94 1.78 -12.13
N GLU A 36 -12.40 0.91 -13.02
CA GLU A 36 -13.74 0.35 -12.91
C GLU A 36 -13.84 -0.55 -11.67
N VAL A 37 -14.84 -0.32 -10.82
CA VAL A 37 -15.03 -1.11 -9.59
C VAL A 37 -15.24 -2.60 -9.92
N SER A 38 -15.83 -2.91 -11.07
CA SER A 38 -15.99 -4.29 -11.55
C SER A 38 -14.67 -4.98 -11.88
N ALA A 39 -13.59 -4.23 -12.06
CA ALA A 39 -12.24 -4.79 -12.20
C ALA A 39 -11.65 -5.23 -10.85
N LEU A 40 -12.27 -4.84 -9.72
CA LEU A 40 -11.91 -5.37 -8.41
C LEU A 40 -12.45 -6.80 -8.30
N GLY A 41 -11.54 -7.75 -8.13
CA GLY A 41 -11.89 -9.14 -7.85
C GLY A 41 -12.63 -9.29 -6.52
N PRO A 42 -13.22 -10.46 -6.23
CA PRO A 42 -13.86 -10.70 -4.95
C PRO A 42 -12.84 -10.61 -3.81
N LEU A 43 -13.27 -10.13 -2.65
CA LEU A 43 -12.40 -9.86 -1.48
C LEU A 43 -11.49 -11.04 -1.13
N ASP A 44 -12.01 -12.26 -1.22
CA ASP A 44 -11.27 -13.46 -0.82
C ASP A 44 -10.27 -13.96 -1.87
N ALA A 45 -10.33 -13.48 -3.12
CA ALA A 45 -9.42 -13.93 -4.19
C ALA A 45 -7.94 -13.70 -3.84
N HIS A 46 -7.65 -12.68 -3.03
CA HIS A 46 -6.28 -12.26 -2.71
C HIS A 46 -5.91 -12.44 -1.23
N ARG A 47 -6.79 -13.05 -0.41
CA ARG A 47 -6.57 -13.20 1.05
C ARG A 47 -5.32 -14.03 1.36
N GLN A 48 -5.09 -15.11 0.63
CA GLN A 48 -3.90 -15.95 0.80
C GLN A 48 -2.63 -15.17 0.45
N GLN A 49 -2.62 -14.47 -0.69
CA GLN A 49 -1.50 -13.64 -1.11
C GLN A 49 -1.19 -12.52 -0.10
N PHE A 50 -2.22 -11.86 0.44
CA PHE A 50 -2.04 -10.88 1.51
C PHE A 50 -1.37 -11.49 2.74
N THR A 51 -1.87 -12.64 3.20
CA THR A 51 -1.32 -13.37 4.34
C THR A 51 0.15 -13.77 4.11
N ASP A 52 0.47 -14.27 2.93
CA ASP A 52 1.82 -14.70 2.59
C ASP A 52 2.78 -13.50 2.47
N ASN A 53 2.33 -12.38 1.89
CA ASN A 53 3.12 -11.14 1.85
C ASN A 53 3.43 -10.64 3.27
N SER A 54 2.44 -10.63 4.17
CA SER A 54 2.65 -10.24 5.57
C SER A 54 3.63 -11.18 6.28
N ARG A 55 3.52 -12.50 6.08
CA ARG A 55 4.45 -13.48 6.65
C ARG A 55 5.87 -13.28 6.12
N GLN A 56 6.02 -13.03 4.82
CA GLN A 56 7.31 -12.76 4.20
C GLN A 56 7.96 -11.48 4.74
N ALA A 57 7.17 -10.42 4.95
CA ALA A 57 7.66 -9.17 5.54
C ALA A 57 8.17 -9.42 6.97
N VAL A 58 7.39 -10.10 7.81
CA VAL A 58 7.77 -10.43 9.20
C VAL A 58 9.01 -11.33 9.23
N ALA A 59 9.10 -12.34 8.35
CA ALA A 59 10.26 -13.22 8.26
C ALA A 59 11.55 -12.48 7.86
N ARG A 60 11.43 -11.34 7.17
CA ARG A 60 12.53 -10.43 6.82
C ARG A 60 12.81 -9.38 7.91
N GLY A 61 12.13 -9.47 9.06
CA GLY A 61 12.30 -8.56 10.19
C GLY A 61 11.52 -7.25 10.09
N VAL A 62 10.60 -7.10 9.12
CA VAL A 62 9.77 -5.89 9.01
C VAL A 62 8.84 -5.79 10.21
N PHE A 63 8.90 -4.66 10.91
CA PHE A 63 8.11 -4.40 12.13
C PHE A 63 7.21 -3.17 12.04
N GLY A 64 7.26 -2.42 10.93
CA GLY A 64 6.49 -1.19 10.75
C GLY A 64 6.32 -0.82 9.28
N PHE A 65 5.67 0.32 9.04
CA PHE A 65 5.46 0.88 7.71
C PHE A 65 5.68 2.40 7.72
N PRO A 66 6.28 3.00 6.68
CA PRO A 66 6.90 2.32 5.54
C PRO A 66 8.27 1.72 5.90
N THR A 67 8.60 0.59 5.25
CA THR A 67 9.92 -0.06 5.33
C THR A 67 10.39 -0.40 3.92
N TYR A 68 11.64 -0.09 3.63
CA TYR A 68 12.33 -0.40 2.38
C TYR A 68 13.42 -1.44 2.64
N LEU A 69 13.55 -2.44 1.76
CA LEU A 69 14.62 -3.43 1.81
C LEU A 69 15.39 -3.40 0.50
N VAL A 70 16.69 -3.11 0.56
CA VAL A 70 17.60 -3.07 -0.60
C VAL A 70 18.82 -3.93 -0.28
N ASP A 71 19.08 -4.94 -1.09
CA ASP A 71 20.22 -5.87 -0.93
C ASP A 71 20.38 -6.46 0.48
N GLY A 72 19.25 -6.73 1.15
CA GLY A 72 19.21 -7.27 2.51
C GLY A 72 19.34 -6.23 3.62
N GLU A 73 19.58 -4.96 3.29
CA GLU A 73 19.59 -3.84 4.24
C GLU A 73 18.20 -3.22 4.37
N MET A 74 17.81 -2.87 5.61
CA MET A 74 16.48 -2.37 5.93
C MET A 74 16.53 -0.89 6.33
N PHE A 75 15.64 -0.09 5.73
CA PHE A 75 15.41 1.32 6.05
C PHE A 75 13.95 1.49 6.48
N TRP A 76 13.70 1.85 7.74
CA TRP A 76 12.35 2.03 8.29
C TRP A 76 12.05 3.50 8.54
N GLY A 77 10.92 3.98 8.01
CA GLY A 77 10.46 5.36 8.13
C GLY A 77 10.68 6.20 6.87
N GLN A 78 9.84 7.22 6.70
CA GLN A 78 9.99 8.20 5.61
C GLN A 78 11.18 9.14 5.85
N ASP A 79 11.60 9.31 7.11
CA ASP A 79 12.78 10.07 7.54
C ASP A 79 14.10 9.39 7.17
N ARG A 80 14.06 8.20 6.54
CA ARG A 80 15.25 7.44 6.10
C ARG A 80 15.47 7.45 4.59
N LEU A 81 14.70 8.23 3.84
CA LEU A 81 14.82 8.26 2.38
C LEU A 81 16.19 8.73 1.88
N ASP A 82 16.83 9.69 2.56
CA ASP A 82 18.18 10.15 2.18
C ASP A 82 19.23 9.03 2.30
N PHE A 83 19.13 8.20 3.35
CA PHE A 83 20.00 7.04 3.54
C PHE A 83 19.75 5.95 2.49
N LEU A 84 18.48 5.74 2.15
CA LEU A 84 18.08 4.84 1.08
C LEU A 84 18.62 5.32 -0.27
N GLU A 85 18.52 6.63 -0.57
CA GLU A 85 19.04 7.24 -1.79
C GLU A 85 20.56 6.99 -1.92
N HIS A 86 21.33 7.25 -0.86
CA HIS A 86 22.76 6.95 -0.84
C HIS A 86 23.12 5.49 -1.07
N LYS A 87 22.21 4.55 -0.76
CA LYS A 87 22.42 3.12 -0.96
C LYS A 87 22.16 2.66 -2.40
N VAL A 88 21.24 3.32 -3.10
CA VAL A 88 20.79 2.92 -4.45
C VAL A 88 21.49 3.66 -5.58
N LEU A 89 22.18 4.76 -5.28
CA LEU A 89 23.07 5.49 -6.20
C LEU A 89 24.45 4.85 -6.27
#